data_AF-E9SZ40-F1
#
_entry.id   AF-E9SZ40-F1
#
_cell.length_a   1.000
_cell.length_b   1.000
_cell.length_c   1.000
_cell.angle_alpha   90.00
_cell.angle_beta   90.00
_cell.angle_gamma   90.00
#
_symmetry.space_group_name_H-M   'P 1'
#
loop_
_entity.id
_entity.type
_entity.pdbx_description
1 polymer ?
#
loop_
_entity_poly.entity_id
_entity_poly.type
_entity_poly.pdbx_seq_one_letter_code
_entity_poly.pdbx_strand_id
1 'polypeptide(L)'
;MSDLCTPTFEDLATRLGFSCEEAGGFFELRNPAALENWTLPVLELTIVLGSVLALVYAIVRLRRHGDPTNLVLWFGATAFLFVIEPPIYFPATFGTEEYLGTMFAHNVFTVDFLWGRLPLYIIAIYPLMATLAFELVRMLGVFRRYGVFLGAVCVGFVHHAFYEIFDQLGPQLRWWEWTLDNKVNLPFFDSVPLPSVVVFAALWPMSLALCVQFFVGRHVDGGRHFSGLELVWRTVVVGLVASVGVFVLPLPATVFGMGSDTVRGVLYAAELVAVTVVAVPLLVKQWSRLRSRTSDVPAYSNDFVRIYAVVYLVVMGGLWLSALPDFFGAVDGVTANGDPIGNIWYTIACFAVAIACVAATFTVPRPTADRDTAPDERPVTNSA
;
A
#
# COMPACT_ATOMS: atom_id res chain seq x y z
N MET A 1 0.65 35.91 -6.86
CA MET A 1 0.48 34.61 -6.19
C MET A 1 -0.53 33.82 -7.02
N SER A 2 -0.13 32.68 -7.57
CA SER A 2 -1.08 31.80 -8.24
C SER A 2 -2.12 31.34 -7.22
N ASP A 3 -3.39 31.18 -7.61
CA ASP A 3 -4.44 30.63 -6.73
C ASP A 3 -4.10 29.22 -6.19
N LEU A 4 -3.02 28.61 -6.70
CA LEU A 4 -2.53 27.29 -6.34
C LEU A 4 -1.45 27.29 -5.25
N CYS A 5 -0.83 28.42 -4.90
CA CYS A 5 0.06 28.50 -3.74
C CYS A 5 -0.64 29.16 -2.56
N THR A 6 -1.39 28.36 -1.81
CA THR A 6 -2.01 28.80 -0.55
C THR A 6 -0.95 29.00 0.53
N PRO A 7 -1.17 29.88 1.53
CA PRO A 7 -0.19 30.14 2.59
C PRO A 7 0.29 28.87 3.32
N THR A 8 -0.62 27.92 3.58
CA THR A 8 -0.26 26.64 4.20
C THR A 8 0.63 25.78 3.30
N PHE A 9 0.38 25.78 1.99
CA PHE A 9 1.22 25.03 1.06
C PHE A 9 2.58 25.68 0.84
N GLU A 10 2.64 27.01 0.82
CA GLU A 10 3.88 27.78 0.76
C GLU A 10 4.81 27.45 1.94
N ASP A 11 4.26 27.42 3.15
CA ASP A 11 4.99 27.10 4.37
C ASP A 11 5.54 25.65 4.35
N LEU A 12 4.72 24.69 3.94
CA LEU A 12 5.14 23.29 3.78
C LEU A 12 6.22 23.15 2.69
N ALA A 13 6.03 23.76 1.53
CA ALA A 13 7.00 23.70 0.43
C ALA A 13 8.36 24.26 0.86
N THR A 14 8.35 25.40 1.56
CA THR A 14 9.56 26.04 2.09
C THR A 14 10.32 25.12 3.04
N ARG A 15 9.62 24.44 3.95
CA ARG A 15 10.23 23.47 4.88
C ARG A 15 10.77 22.22 4.18
N LEU A 16 10.11 21.80 3.10
CA LEU A 16 10.55 20.70 2.24
C LEU A 16 11.72 21.07 1.30
N GLY A 17 12.06 22.36 1.19
CA GLY A 17 13.21 22.84 0.41
C GLY A 17 12.89 23.27 -1.02
N PHE A 18 11.61 23.53 -1.35
CA PHE A 18 11.22 24.00 -2.69
C PHE A 18 10.23 25.17 -2.65
N SER A 19 10.10 25.89 -3.77
CA SER A 19 9.12 26.99 -3.90
C SER A 19 7.88 26.52 -4.65
N CYS A 20 6.70 26.74 -4.08
CA CYS A 20 5.42 26.52 -4.74
C CYS A 20 5.18 27.46 -5.94
N GLU A 21 5.86 28.62 -5.99
CA GLU A 21 5.73 29.58 -7.09
C GLU A 21 6.45 29.09 -8.35
N GLU A 22 7.52 28.32 -8.14
CA GLU A 22 8.37 27.76 -9.19
C GLU A 22 8.09 26.28 -9.46
N ALA A 23 7.29 25.62 -8.61
CA ALA A 23 6.91 24.22 -8.73
C ALA A 23 5.98 23.98 -9.94
N GLY A 24 6.58 23.98 -11.13
CA GLY A 24 6.13 23.29 -12.32
C GLY A 24 4.78 23.69 -12.91
N GLY A 25 4.30 22.78 -13.77
CA GLY A 25 2.98 22.79 -14.39
C GLY A 25 2.30 21.44 -14.18
N PHE A 26 1.48 20.99 -15.15
CA PHE A 26 0.85 19.67 -15.07
C PHE A 26 1.84 18.49 -15.00
N PHE A 27 3.05 18.67 -15.52
CA PHE A 27 4.13 17.69 -15.56
C PHE A 27 5.47 18.41 -15.45
N GLU A 28 6.41 17.82 -14.71
CA GLU A 28 7.78 18.31 -14.59
C GLU A 28 8.78 17.15 -14.46
N LEU A 29 9.96 17.35 -15.04
CA LEU A 29 11.07 16.41 -14.98
C LEU A 29 12.30 17.11 -14.39
N ARG A 30 12.75 16.65 -13.22
CA ARG A 30 13.93 17.17 -12.52
C ARG A 30 15.13 16.25 -12.71
N ASN A 31 16.33 16.75 -12.43
CA ASN A 31 17.52 15.90 -12.40
C ASN A 31 17.56 15.15 -11.05
N PRO A 32 17.56 13.79 -11.02
CA PRO A 32 17.58 13.03 -9.77
C PRO A 32 18.81 13.31 -8.89
N ALA A 33 19.93 13.77 -9.48
CA ALA A 33 21.14 14.11 -8.74
C ALA A 33 21.10 15.51 -8.11
N ALA A 34 20.06 16.30 -8.38
CA ALA A 34 19.88 17.66 -7.88
C ALA A 34 18.64 17.80 -6.97
N LEU A 35 18.06 16.66 -6.54
CA LEU A 35 16.97 16.65 -5.57
C LEU A 35 17.49 17.01 -4.17
N GLU A 36 16.59 17.47 -3.30
CA GLU A 36 16.91 18.02 -1.97
C GLU A 36 17.78 17.08 -1.12
N ASN A 37 17.56 15.78 -1.22
CA ASN A 37 18.42 14.79 -0.59
C ASN A 37 18.49 13.49 -1.40
N TRP A 38 19.53 12.70 -1.13
CA TRP A 38 19.84 11.47 -1.87
C TRP A 38 18.80 10.35 -1.68
N THR A 39 17.94 10.44 -0.65
CA THR A 39 16.94 9.39 -0.37
C THR A 39 15.72 9.50 -1.29
N LEU A 40 15.41 10.70 -1.79
CA LEU A 40 14.33 10.95 -2.74
C LEU A 40 14.45 10.08 -4.02
N PRO A 41 15.56 10.12 -4.79
CA PRO A 41 15.69 9.29 -5.98
C PRO A 41 15.77 7.78 -5.66
N VAL A 42 16.29 7.40 -4.48
CA VAL A 42 16.33 6.00 -4.05
C VAL A 42 14.92 5.46 -3.78
N LEU A 43 14.10 6.23 -3.07
CA LEU A 43 12.70 5.91 -2.82
C LEU A 43 11.92 5.83 -4.13
N GLU A 44 12.01 6.87 -4.97
CA GLU A 44 11.28 6.94 -6.23
C GLU A 44 11.63 5.76 -7.14
N LEU A 45 12.92 5.46 -7.32
CA LEU A 45 13.35 4.31 -8.10
C LEU A 45 12.78 2.99 -7.54
N THR A 46 12.86 2.79 -6.23
CA THR A 46 12.38 1.57 -5.56
C THR A 46 10.88 1.38 -5.74
N ILE A 47 10.10 2.44 -5.67
CA ILE A 47 8.65 2.36 -5.78
C ILE A 47 8.21 2.25 -7.26
N VAL A 48 8.75 3.11 -8.13
CA VAL A 48 8.37 3.15 -9.55
C VAL A 48 8.77 1.86 -10.26
N LEU A 49 10.01 1.38 -10.06
CA LEU A 49 10.46 0.12 -10.64
C LEU A 49 9.57 -1.05 -10.19
N GLY A 50 9.23 -1.10 -8.91
CA GLY A 50 8.39 -2.16 -8.35
C GLY A 50 7.00 -2.16 -8.95
N SER A 51 6.40 -0.98 -9.08
CA SER A 51 5.08 -0.83 -9.68
C SER A 51 5.06 -1.22 -11.15
N VAL A 52 6.08 -0.83 -11.93
CA VAL A 52 6.24 -1.25 -13.33
C VAL A 52 6.38 -2.76 -13.43
N LEU A 53 7.23 -3.37 -12.60
CA LEU A 53 7.40 -4.83 -12.57
C LEU A 53 6.11 -5.55 -12.15
N ALA A 54 5.34 -4.98 -11.21
CA ALA A 54 4.03 -5.50 -10.82
C ALA A 54 3.02 -5.45 -11.98
N LEU A 55 3.04 -4.38 -12.79
CA LEU A 55 2.22 -4.28 -13.99
C LEU A 55 2.65 -5.31 -15.05
N VAL A 56 3.95 -5.44 -15.31
CA VAL A 56 4.49 -6.47 -16.22
C VAL A 56 4.05 -7.86 -15.76
N TYR A 57 4.18 -8.15 -14.46
CA TYR A 57 3.70 -9.38 -13.87
C TYR A 57 2.20 -9.60 -14.10
N ALA A 58 1.36 -8.58 -13.85
CA ALA A 58 -0.08 -8.66 -14.07
C ALA A 58 -0.45 -8.96 -15.53
N ILE A 59 0.24 -8.31 -16.49
CA ILE A 59 0.05 -8.55 -17.92
C ILE A 59 0.48 -9.98 -18.31
N VAL A 60 1.65 -10.42 -17.85
CA VAL A 60 2.15 -11.78 -18.13
C VAL A 60 1.19 -12.83 -17.56
N ARG A 61 0.68 -12.61 -16.35
CA ARG A 61 -0.26 -13.51 -15.69
C ARG A 61 -1.58 -13.63 -16.42
N LEU A 62 -2.14 -12.50 -16.88
CA LEU A 62 -3.31 -12.51 -17.76
C LEU A 62 -3.04 -13.31 -19.04
N ARG A 63 -1.92 -13.06 -19.70
CA ARG A 63 -1.59 -13.71 -20.99
C ARG A 63 -1.31 -15.21 -20.87
N ARG A 64 -0.64 -15.65 -19.80
CA ARG A 64 -0.22 -17.04 -19.63
C ARG A 64 -1.23 -17.91 -18.90
N HIS A 65 -2.00 -17.33 -17.98
CA HIS A 65 -2.91 -18.08 -17.11
C HIS A 65 -4.37 -17.65 -17.25
N GLY A 66 -4.67 -16.68 -18.12
CA GLY A 66 -6.03 -16.17 -18.28
C GLY A 66 -6.57 -15.47 -17.03
N ASP A 67 -5.71 -15.08 -16.09
CA ASP A 67 -6.10 -14.52 -14.80
C ASP A 67 -5.85 -13.00 -14.74
N PRO A 68 -6.91 -12.17 -14.89
CA PRO A 68 -6.81 -10.70 -14.87
C PRO A 68 -6.76 -10.09 -13.46
N THR A 69 -6.78 -10.88 -12.38
CA THR A 69 -6.97 -10.37 -11.01
C THR A 69 -5.95 -9.30 -10.63
N ASN A 70 -4.67 -9.50 -10.95
CA ASN A 70 -3.61 -8.52 -10.63
C ASN A 70 -3.67 -7.28 -11.52
N LEU A 71 -4.21 -7.39 -12.73
CA LEU A 71 -4.38 -6.25 -13.62
C LEU A 71 -5.48 -5.33 -13.07
N VAL A 72 -6.58 -5.94 -12.62
CA VAL A 72 -7.69 -5.24 -11.96
C VAL A 72 -7.25 -4.67 -10.60
N LEU A 73 -6.40 -5.37 -9.86
CA LEU A 73 -5.80 -4.86 -8.62
C LEU A 73 -4.95 -3.61 -8.90
N TRP A 74 -4.05 -3.68 -9.88
CA TRP A 74 -3.13 -2.59 -10.22
C TRP A 74 -3.91 -1.35 -10.67
N PHE A 75 -4.75 -1.47 -11.70
CA PHE A 75 -5.53 -0.34 -12.20
C PHE A 75 -6.66 0.08 -11.25
N GLY A 76 -7.18 -0.83 -10.43
CA GLY A 76 -8.16 -0.50 -9.40
C GLY A 76 -7.55 0.38 -8.30
N ALA A 77 -6.32 0.09 -7.88
CA ALA A 77 -5.56 0.94 -6.95
C ALA A 77 -5.26 2.32 -7.56
N THR A 78 -4.90 2.37 -8.85
CA THR A 78 -4.70 3.64 -9.56
C THR A 78 -6.00 4.44 -9.72
N ALA A 79 -7.11 3.77 -10.04
CA ALA A 79 -8.41 4.41 -10.14
C ALA A 79 -8.87 4.96 -8.78
N PHE A 80 -8.65 4.20 -7.71
CA PHE A 80 -8.84 4.66 -6.34
C PHE A 80 -8.04 5.94 -6.07
N LEU A 81 -6.73 5.94 -6.33
CA LEU A 81 -5.87 7.12 -6.16
C LEU A 81 -6.46 8.36 -6.86
N PHE A 82 -6.87 8.23 -8.12
CA PHE A 82 -7.41 9.38 -8.87
C PHE A 82 -8.78 9.85 -8.40
N VAL A 83 -9.50 9.07 -7.59
CA VAL A 83 -10.74 9.51 -6.94
C VAL A 83 -10.45 10.37 -5.70
N ILE A 84 -9.35 10.09 -4.99
CA ILE A 84 -9.14 10.65 -3.64
C ILE A 84 -8.05 11.72 -3.59
N GLU A 85 -6.96 11.55 -4.34
CA GLU A 85 -5.84 12.49 -4.31
C GLU A 85 -6.16 13.89 -4.87
N PRO A 86 -6.91 14.05 -6.00
CA PRO A 86 -7.15 15.39 -6.51
C PRO A 86 -7.92 16.31 -5.53
N PRO A 87 -8.98 15.85 -4.83
CA PRO A 87 -9.62 16.62 -3.76
C PRO A 87 -8.71 16.93 -2.56
N ILE A 88 -7.72 16.08 -2.28
CA ILE A 88 -6.75 16.26 -1.18
C ILE A 88 -5.71 17.33 -1.54
N TYR A 89 -5.22 17.32 -2.78
CA TYR A 89 -4.20 18.27 -3.24
C TYR A 89 -4.75 19.63 -3.64
N PHE A 90 -6.01 19.70 -4.08
CA PHE A 90 -6.64 20.94 -4.55
C PHE A 90 -7.98 21.20 -3.84
N PRO A 91 -7.99 21.29 -2.50
CA PRO A 91 -9.23 21.32 -1.76
C PRO A 91 -10.10 22.54 -2.10
N ALA A 92 -9.50 23.71 -2.36
CA ALA A 92 -10.23 24.90 -2.83
C ALA A 92 -10.94 24.65 -4.18
N THR A 93 -10.25 24.05 -5.15
CA THR A 93 -10.79 23.74 -6.48
C THR A 93 -11.96 22.74 -6.42
N PHE A 94 -11.91 21.81 -5.49
CA PHE A 94 -12.98 20.81 -5.29
C PHE A 94 -14.05 21.26 -4.29
N GLY A 95 -13.97 22.48 -3.76
CA GLY A 95 -14.91 23.02 -2.78
C GLY A 95 -14.83 22.32 -1.41
N THR A 96 -13.71 21.67 -1.12
CA THR A 96 -13.45 20.87 0.08
C THR A 96 -12.53 21.53 1.10
N GLU A 97 -12.15 22.79 0.88
CA GLU A 97 -11.23 23.54 1.75
C GLU A 97 -11.69 23.63 3.20
N GLU A 98 -12.97 23.87 3.44
CA GLU A 98 -13.51 24.03 4.81
C GLU A 98 -13.39 22.74 5.64
N TYR A 99 -13.37 21.56 5.01
CA TYR A 99 -13.42 20.27 5.69
C TYR A 99 -12.15 19.42 5.52
N LEU A 100 -11.41 19.54 4.42
CA LEU A 100 -10.13 18.86 4.22
C LEU A 100 -8.94 19.79 4.50
N GLY A 101 -8.98 21.04 4.03
CA GLY A 101 -7.82 21.93 4.02
C GLY A 101 -6.60 21.33 3.30
N THR A 102 -5.46 22.02 3.36
CA THR A 102 -4.19 21.40 2.96
C THR A 102 -3.77 20.44 4.08
N MET A 103 -3.76 19.13 3.80
CA MET A 103 -3.42 18.11 4.80
C MET A 103 -1.93 17.82 4.88
N PHE A 104 -1.24 17.87 3.75
CA PHE A 104 0.19 17.61 3.63
C PHE A 104 0.70 18.13 2.29
N ALA A 105 2.03 18.13 2.14
CA ALA A 105 2.71 18.32 0.86
C ALA A 105 3.78 17.26 0.71
N HIS A 106 3.95 16.74 -0.50
CA HIS A 106 5.14 15.95 -0.85
C HIS A 106 6.30 16.88 -1.20
N ASN A 107 7.51 16.38 -1.01
CA ASN A 107 8.67 16.97 -1.67
C ASN A 107 8.58 16.73 -3.19
N VAL A 108 9.41 17.43 -3.94
CA VAL A 108 9.51 17.27 -5.40
C VAL A 108 10.52 16.19 -5.75
N PHE A 109 10.14 15.30 -6.66
CA PHE A 109 10.92 14.13 -7.08
C PHE A 109 11.40 14.30 -8.52
N THR A 110 11.95 13.24 -9.13
CA THR A 110 12.40 13.30 -10.52
C THR A 110 11.23 13.54 -11.45
N VAL A 111 10.11 12.84 -11.24
CA VAL A 111 8.91 12.98 -12.05
C VAL A 111 7.76 13.43 -11.17
N ASP A 112 7.29 14.65 -11.42
CA ASP A 112 6.16 15.24 -10.70
C ASP A 112 5.02 15.63 -11.63
N PHE A 113 3.81 15.57 -11.10
CA PHE A 113 2.59 16.05 -11.73
C PHE A 113 1.90 17.08 -10.86
N LEU A 114 0.94 17.78 -11.47
CA LEU A 114 0.01 18.67 -10.77
C LEU A 114 0.71 19.74 -9.90
N TRP A 115 1.61 20.51 -10.52
CA TRP A 115 2.34 21.62 -9.86
C TRP A 115 3.12 21.19 -8.62
N GLY A 116 3.83 20.07 -8.74
CA GLY A 116 4.67 19.52 -7.66
C GLY A 116 3.89 18.86 -6.51
N ARG A 117 2.60 18.57 -6.69
CA ARG A 117 1.76 17.99 -5.62
C ARG A 117 1.60 16.48 -5.71
N LEU A 118 1.70 15.91 -6.92
CA LEU A 118 1.55 14.47 -7.13
C LEU A 118 2.82 13.89 -7.79
N PRO A 119 3.82 13.48 -6.98
CA PRO A 119 4.98 12.77 -7.48
C PRO A 119 4.62 11.41 -8.10
N LEU A 120 5.36 10.97 -9.11
CA LEU A 120 5.14 9.67 -9.77
C LEU A 120 5.24 8.50 -8.79
N TYR A 121 6.12 8.59 -7.78
CA TYR A 121 6.25 7.52 -6.79
C TYR A 121 4.96 7.33 -5.98
N ILE A 122 4.16 8.39 -5.75
CA ILE A 122 2.85 8.27 -5.09
C ILE A 122 1.85 7.54 -5.99
N ILE A 123 1.82 7.86 -7.28
CA ILE A 123 1.01 7.09 -8.25
C ILE A 123 1.42 5.60 -8.23
N ALA A 124 2.72 5.34 -8.11
CA ALA A 124 3.29 4.00 -8.16
C ALA A 124 3.16 3.20 -6.85
N ILE A 125 3.17 3.84 -5.67
CA ILE A 125 3.17 3.14 -4.39
C ILE A 125 1.86 2.39 -4.14
N TYR A 126 0.73 2.97 -4.54
CA TYR A 126 -0.60 2.39 -4.40
C TYR A 126 -0.70 0.99 -5.03
N PRO A 127 -0.48 0.84 -6.36
CA PRO A 127 -0.56 -0.47 -6.99
C PRO A 127 0.58 -1.41 -6.56
N LEU A 128 1.78 -0.90 -6.23
CA LEU A 128 2.89 -1.73 -5.74
C LEU A 128 2.53 -2.38 -4.40
N MET A 129 2.21 -1.58 -3.39
CA MET A 129 1.93 -2.08 -2.03
C MET A 129 0.69 -2.96 -2.01
N ALA A 130 -0.37 -2.58 -2.72
CA ALA A 130 -1.53 -3.42 -2.90
C ALA A 130 -1.16 -4.78 -3.51
N THR A 131 -0.30 -4.81 -4.54
CA THR A 131 0.16 -6.06 -5.16
C THR A 131 0.98 -6.91 -4.21
N LEU A 132 1.96 -6.33 -3.50
CA LEU A 132 2.80 -7.08 -2.55
C LEU A 132 1.94 -7.73 -1.47
N ALA A 133 1.09 -6.94 -0.81
CA ALA A 133 0.24 -7.44 0.26
C ALA A 133 -0.75 -8.51 -0.22
N PHE A 134 -1.43 -8.24 -1.34
CA PHE A 134 -2.40 -9.16 -1.91
C PHE A 134 -1.79 -10.52 -2.28
N GLU A 135 -0.63 -10.50 -2.95
CA GLU A 135 0.01 -11.71 -3.42
C GLU A 135 0.70 -12.50 -2.30
N LEU A 136 1.20 -11.84 -1.25
CA LEU A 136 1.66 -12.52 -0.02
C LEU A 136 0.52 -13.31 0.62
N VAL A 137 -0.65 -12.68 0.81
CA VAL A 137 -1.83 -13.33 1.38
C VAL A 137 -2.37 -14.44 0.46
N ARG A 138 -2.30 -14.23 -0.86
CA ARG A 138 -2.71 -15.22 -1.85
C ARG A 138 -1.79 -16.44 -1.91
N MET A 139 -0.47 -16.26 -1.82
CA MET A 139 0.51 -17.36 -1.72
C MET A 139 0.31 -18.20 -0.47
N LEU A 140 -0.13 -17.58 0.63
CA LEU A 140 -0.54 -18.30 1.83
C LEU A 140 -1.92 -18.97 1.68
N GLY A 141 -2.62 -18.81 0.56
CA GLY A 141 -3.88 -19.51 0.28
C GLY A 141 -5.06 -19.07 1.15
N VAL A 142 -4.95 -17.90 1.80
CA VAL A 142 -5.98 -17.41 2.75
C VAL A 142 -7.32 -17.21 2.05
N PHE A 143 -7.34 -16.57 0.87
CA PHE A 143 -8.57 -16.34 0.09
C PHE A 143 -9.33 -17.63 -0.21
N ARG A 144 -8.60 -18.70 -0.57
CA ARG A 144 -9.21 -20.01 -0.90
C ARG A 144 -9.73 -20.72 0.34
N ARG A 145 -9.02 -20.61 1.47
CA ARG A 145 -9.38 -21.34 2.69
C ARG A 145 -10.43 -20.65 3.55
N TYR A 146 -10.35 -19.33 3.65
CA TYR A 146 -11.15 -18.51 4.58
C TYR A 146 -12.10 -17.55 3.87
N GLY A 147 -12.07 -17.53 2.53
CA GLY A 147 -12.94 -16.72 1.71
C GLY A 147 -12.44 -15.29 1.51
N VAL A 148 -13.20 -14.56 0.71
CA VAL A 148 -12.84 -13.22 0.23
C VAL A 148 -12.72 -12.20 1.35
N PHE A 149 -13.67 -12.17 2.29
CA PHE A 149 -13.72 -11.18 3.36
C PHE A 149 -12.51 -11.30 4.30
N LEU A 150 -12.27 -12.49 4.84
CA LEU A 150 -11.13 -12.72 5.75
C LEU A 150 -9.79 -12.59 5.02
N GLY A 151 -9.73 -12.97 3.74
CA GLY A 151 -8.55 -12.70 2.92
C GLY A 151 -8.27 -11.20 2.78
N ALA A 152 -9.30 -10.38 2.58
CA ALA A 152 -9.16 -8.93 2.49
C ALA A 152 -8.68 -8.30 3.81
N VAL A 153 -9.18 -8.77 4.97
CA VAL A 153 -8.68 -8.35 6.30
C VAL A 153 -7.19 -8.66 6.43
N CYS A 154 -6.75 -9.86 6.01
CA CYS A 154 -5.33 -10.20 5.98
C CYS A 154 -4.52 -9.31 5.02
N VAL A 155 -5.09 -8.90 3.87
CA VAL A 155 -4.40 -7.97 2.96
C VAL A 155 -4.22 -6.60 3.60
N GLY A 156 -5.25 -6.06 4.25
CA GLY A 156 -5.15 -4.81 5.00
C GLY A 156 -4.04 -4.87 6.06
N PHE A 157 -4.01 -5.94 6.85
CA PHE A 157 -2.96 -6.16 7.86
C PHE A 157 -1.54 -6.26 7.27
N VAL A 158 -1.36 -7.01 6.18
CA VAL A 158 -0.04 -7.15 5.55
C VAL A 158 0.38 -5.84 4.89
N HIS A 159 -0.53 -5.16 4.18
CA HIS A 159 -0.25 -3.86 3.58
C HIS A 159 0.18 -2.85 4.64
N HIS A 160 -0.56 -2.77 5.75
CA HIS A 160 -0.24 -1.93 6.90
C HIS A 160 1.20 -2.11 7.36
N ALA A 161 1.64 -3.36 7.57
CA ALA A 161 2.99 -3.63 8.04
C ALA A 161 4.09 -3.19 7.03
N PHE A 162 3.82 -3.21 5.73
CA PHE A 162 4.76 -2.73 4.72
C PHE A 162 4.74 -1.21 4.58
N TYR A 163 3.54 -0.62 4.64
CA TYR A 163 3.30 0.80 4.45
C TYR A 163 3.86 1.63 5.62
N GLU A 164 3.63 1.19 6.86
CA GLU A 164 4.08 1.93 8.06
C GLU A 164 5.61 1.99 8.20
N ILE A 165 6.35 1.04 7.63
CA ILE A 165 7.81 1.13 7.55
C ILE A 165 8.24 2.38 6.76
N PHE A 166 7.50 2.71 5.71
CA PHE A 166 7.73 3.87 4.87
C PHE A 166 7.13 5.13 5.49
N ASP A 167 5.89 5.06 6.00
CA ASP A 167 5.15 6.23 6.48
C ASP A 167 5.79 6.86 7.73
N GLN A 168 6.30 6.02 8.64
CA GLN A 168 6.98 6.46 9.87
C GLN A 168 8.36 7.08 9.62
N LEU A 169 8.93 6.90 8.43
CA LEU A 169 10.24 7.44 8.05
C LEU A 169 10.14 8.73 7.22
N GLY A 170 9.08 8.85 6.41
CA GLY A 170 8.95 9.91 5.42
C GLY A 170 9.08 11.33 5.95
N PRO A 171 8.42 11.70 7.07
CA PRO A 171 8.58 13.03 7.66
C PRO A 171 10.02 13.34 8.04
N GLN A 172 10.74 12.38 8.64
CA GLN A 172 12.13 12.57 9.06
C GLN A 172 13.07 12.77 7.85
N LEU A 173 12.81 12.11 6.73
CA LEU A 173 13.61 12.22 5.50
C LEU A 173 13.09 13.26 4.50
N ARG A 174 12.11 14.07 4.90
CA ARG A 174 11.45 15.11 4.09
C ARG A 174 10.93 14.57 2.75
N TRP A 175 10.33 13.38 2.77
CA TRP A 175 9.60 12.86 1.60
C TRP A 175 8.24 13.55 1.46
N TRP A 176 7.63 13.88 2.59
CA TRP A 176 6.46 14.73 2.72
C TRP A 176 6.41 15.32 4.12
N GLU A 177 5.53 16.29 4.30
CA GLU A 177 5.28 16.92 5.58
C GLU A 177 3.79 17.09 5.83
N TRP A 178 3.36 16.82 7.07
CA TRP A 178 1.97 16.95 7.50
C TRP A 178 1.66 18.35 8.03
N THR A 179 0.47 18.85 7.73
CA THR A 179 -0.07 20.05 8.40
C THR A 179 -0.51 19.68 9.83
N LEU A 180 0.24 20.15 10.82
CA LEU A 180 0.10 19.70 12.21
C LEU A 180 -1.22 20.13 12.88
N ASP A 181 -1.80 21.25 12.47
CA ASP A 181 -3.02 21.83 13.02
C ASP A 181 -4.29 21.42 12.24
N ASN A 182 -4.14 20.66 11.16
CA ASN A 182 -5.26 20.17 10.37
C ASN A 182 -6.08 19.12 11.15
N LYS A 183 -7.38 19.36 11.31
CA LYS A 183 -8.28 18.50 12.09
C LYS A 183 -8.44 17.08 11.53
N VAL A 184 -8.21 16.88 10.24
CA VAL A 184 -8.23 15.57 9.59
C VAL A 184 -6.99 14.75 9.93
N ASN A 185 -5.86 15.39 10.18
CA ASN A 185 -4.61 14.72 10.58
C ASN A 185 -4.58 14.32 12.05
N LEU A 186 -5.43 14.94 12.88
CA LEU A 186 -5.46 14.66 14.31
C LEU A 186 -6.22 13.37 14.64
N PRO A 187 -5.83 12.65 15.70
CA PRO A 187 -4.57 12.82 16.45
C PRO A 187 -3.36 12.22 15.71
N PHE A 188 -2.16 12.67 16.07
CA PHE A 188 -0.91 12.07 15.62
C PHE A 188 -0.45 10.91 16.50
N PHE A 189 0.27 9.98 15.89
CA PHE A 189 1.09 8.95 16.50
C PHE A 189 2.55 9.26 16.18
N ASP A 190 3.21 9.95 17.11
CA ASP A 190 4.48 10.65 16.87
C ASP A 190 4.37 11.59 15.66
N SER A 191 5.17 11.41 14.60
CA SER A 191 5.12 12.27 13.40
C SER A 191 4.02 11.94 12.39
N VAL A 192 3.28 10.84 12.58
CA VAL A 192 2.33 10.32 11.58
C VAL A 192 0.87 10.40 12.09
N PRO A 193 -0.08 10.96 11.34
CA PRO A 193 -1.51 10.93 11.68
C PRO A 193 -2.03 9.51 11.94
N LEU A 194 -2.73 9.27 13.05
CA LEU A 194 -3.43 7.99 13.27
C LEU A 194 -4.44 7.65 12.14
N PRO A 195 -5.15 8.62 11.54
CA PRO A 195 -5.92 8.37 10.32
C PRO A 195 -5.08 7.79 9.17
N SER A 196 -3.81 8.21 9.00
CA SER A 196 -2.89 7.58 8.03
C SER A 196 -2.63 6.12 8.39
N VAL A 197 -2.19 5.89 9.63
CA VAL A 197 -1.84 4.58 10.17
C VAL A 197 -2.97 3.55 10.04
N VAL A 198 -4.23 3.99 10.11
CA VAL A 198 -5.37 3.07 10.05
C VAL A 198 -6.02 3.06 8.67
N VAL A 199 -6.41 4.22 8.16
CA VAL A 199 -7.20 4.33 6.94
C VAL A 199 -6.34 4.07 5.71
N PHE A 200 -5.21 4.79 5.61
CA PHE A 200 -4.27 4.70 4.49
C PHE A 200 -3.38 3.46 4.57
N ALA A 201 -3.03 2.98 5.75
CA ALA A 201 -2.19 1.79 5.85
C ALA A 201 -3.00 0.47 5.81
N ALA A 202 -4.22 0.42 6.37
CA ALA A 202 -4.92 -0.86 6.59
C ALA A 202 -6.32 -0.97 5.94
N LEU A 203 -7.15 0.07 6.00
CA LEU A 203 -8.57 -0.05 5.63
C LEU A 203 -8.81 0.04 4.12
N TRP A 204 -8.16 0.95 3.40
CA TRP A 204 -8.34 1.03 1.95
C TRP A 204 -7.81 -0.20 1.17
N PRO A 205 -6.65 -0.80 1.51
CA PRO A 205 -6.16 -1.99 0.82
C PRO A 205 -7.07 -3.18 1.12
N MET A 206 -7.64 -3.26 2.33
CA MET A 206 -8.68 -4.23 2.68
C MET A 206 -9.91 -4.03 1.78
N SER A 207 -10.39 -2.79 1.65
CA SER A 207 -11.54 -2.45 0.79
C SER A 207 -11.28 -2.81 -0.68
N LEU A 208 -10.10 -2.44 -1.21
CA LEU A 208 -9.69 -2.78 -2.57
C LEU A 208 -9.60 -4.30 -2.76
N ALA A 209 -8.93 -5.02 -1.87
CA ALA A 209 -8.77 -6.47 -1.96
C ALA A 209 -10.12 -7.20 -1.92
N LEU A 210 -11.05 -6.75 -1.07
CA LEU A 210 -12.42 -7.23 -1.03
C LEU A 210 -13.11 -7.02 -2.38
N CYS A 211 -13.05 -5.81 -2.94
CA CYS A 211 -13.67 -5.50 -4.21
C CYS A 211 -13.08 -6.32 -5.37
N VAL A 212 -11.75 -6.36 -5.50
CA VAL A 212 -11.05 -7.12 -6.55
C VAL A 212 -11.44 -8.60 -6.51
N GLN A 213 -11.41 -9.21 -5.32
CA GLN A 213 -11.76 -10.61 -5.17
C GLN A 213 -13.26 -10.87 -5.36
N PHE A 214 -14.12 -9.96 -4.91
CA PHE A 214 -15.57 -10.11 -5.05
C PHE A 214 -16.03 -9.98 -6.51
N PHE A 215 -15.51 -8.99 -7.25
CA PHE A 215 -15.92 -8.74 -8.63
C PHE A 215 -15.17 -9.62 -9.64
N VAL A 216 -13.92 -10.00 -9.37
CA VAL A 216 -13.06 -10.69 -10.35
C VAL A 216 -12.46 -11.97 -9.78
N GLY A 217 -11.61 -11.87 -8.75
CA GLY A 217 -10.75 -12.98 -8.31
C GLY A 217 -11.49 -14.29 -8.03
N ARG A 218 -12.57 -14.25 -7.25
CA ARG A 218 -13.36 -15.45 -6.91
C ARG A 218 -14.03 -16.12 -8.12
N HIS A 219 -14.37 -15.34 -9.15
CA HIS A 219 -14.98 -15.85 -10.36
C HIS A 219 -13.94 -16.52 -11.25
N VAL A 220 -12.75 -15.93 -11.34
CA VAL A 220 -11.62 -16.52 -12.07
C VAL A 220 -11.16 -17.82 -11.40
N ASP A 221 -11.07 -17.84 -10.06
CA ASP A 221 -10.80 -19.07 -9.30
C ASP A 221 -11.88 -20.15 -9.54
N GLY A 222 -13.11 -19.75 -9.86
CA GLY A 222 -14.21 -20.63 -10.27
C GLY A 222 -14.22 -21.00 -11.77
N GLY A 223 -13.21 -20.61 -12.55
CA GLY A 223 -13.07 -20.93 -13.97
C GLY A 223 -13.79 -19.96 -14.92
N ARG A 224 -14.33 -18.83 -14.44
CA ARG A 224 -14.95 -17.83 -15.31
C ARG A 224 -13.89 -16.98 -16.02
N HIS A 225 -14.06 -16.80 -17.32
CA HIS A 225 -13.33 -15.83 -18.12
C HIS A 225 -14.14 -14.56 -18.33
N PHE A 226 -13.44 -13.44 -18.52
CA PHE A 226 -14.04 -12.13 -18.76
C PHE A 226 -13.56 -11.55 -20.08
N SER A 227 -14.47 -10.88 -20.79
CA SER A 227 -14.12 -10.05 -21.94
C SER A 227 -13.38 -8.77 -21.52
N GLY A 228 -12.70 -8.12 -22.46
CA GLY A 228 -11.98 -6.87 -22.19
C GLY A 228 -12.88 -5.75 -21.65
N LEU A 229 -14.09 -5.59 -22.20
CA LEU A 229 -15.05 -4.59 -21.74
C LEU A 229 -15.55 -4.89 -20.33
N GLU A 230 -15.80 -6.16 -20.00
CA GLU A 230 -16.14 -6.57 -18.64
C GLU A 230 -15.04 -6.22 -17.63
N LEU A 231 -13.78 -6.39 -18.01
CA LEU A 231 -12.65 -6.05 -17.15
C LEU A 231 -12.51 -4.54 -16.95
N VAL A 232 -12.70 -3.74 -18.00
CA VAL A 232 -12.61 -2.27 -17.91
C VAL A 232 -13.63 -1.72 -16.92
N TRP A 233 -14.92 -2.03 -17.08
CA TRP A 233 -15.92 -1.47 -16.16
C TRP A 233 -15.75 -2.00 -14.74
N ARG A 234 -15.39 -3.28 -14.57
CA ARG A 234 -15.14 -3.86 -13.24
C ARG A 234 -13.98 -3.17 -12.55
N THR A 235 -12.93 -2.81 -13.29
CA THR A 235 -11.79 -2.07 -12.74
C THR A 235 -12.22 -0.70 -12.24
N VAL A 236 -13.02 0.04 -13.03
CA VAL A 236 -13.58 1.33 -12.63
C VAL A 236 -14.46 1.19 -11.40
N VAL A 237 -15.38 0.22 -11.39
CA VAL A 237 -16.27 -0.02 -10.24
C VAL A 237 -15.49 -0.46 -9.00
N VAL A 238 -14.45 -1.27 -9.15
CA VAL A 238 -13.55 -1.64 -8.06
C VAL A 238 -12.90 -0.40 -7.46
N GLY A 239 -12.34 0.51 -8.26
CA GLY A 239 -11.75 1.76 -7.76
C GLY A 239 -12.76 2.64 -7.02
N LEU A 240 -13.95 2.82 -7.60
CA LEU A 240 -15.01 3.65 -7.01
C LEU A 240 -15.56 3.04 -5.70
N VAL A 241 -15.91 1.76 -5.70
CA VAL A 241 -16.48 1.08 -4.52
C VAL A 241 -15.41 0.91 -3.43
N ALA A 242 -14.15 0.66 -3.80
CA ALA A 242 -13.06 0.62 -2.83
C ALA A 242 -12.89 1.96 -2.11
N SER A 243 -13.07 3.08 -2.83
CA SER A 243 -13.03 4.44 -2.28
C SER A 243 -14.14 4.68 -1.25
N VAL A 244 -15.33 4.10 -1.44
CA VAL A 244 -16.41 4.17 -0.43
C VAL A 244 -15.98 3.51 0.89
N GLY A 245 -15.20 2.43 0.84
CA GLY A 245 -14.69 1.78 2.05
C GLY A 245 -13.81 2.68 2.91
N VAL A 246 -13.06 3.61 2.32
CA VAL A 246 -12.25 4.61 3.05
C VAL A 246 -13.12 5.51 3.92
N PHE A 247 -14.34 5.81 3.46
CA PHE A 247 -15.27 6.61 4.22
C PHE A 247 -16.05 5.78 5.24
N VAL A 248 -16.45 4.56 4.88
CA VAL A 248 -17.35 3.73 5.71
C VAL A 248 -16.63 3.00 6.83
N LEU A 249 -15.44 2.45 6.56
CA LEU A 249 -14.72 1.62 7.53
C LEU A 249 -14.27 2.38 8.78
N PRO A 250 -13.76 3.62 8.69
CA PRO A 250 -13.37 4.39 9.88
C PRO A 250 -14.52 5.17 10.53
N LEU A 251 -15.78 4.98 10.09
CA LEU A 251 -16.94 5.69 10.66
C LEU A 251 -17.02 5.62 12.18
N PRO A 252 -16.75 4.48 12.85
CA PRO A 252 -16.73 4.45 14.30
C PRO A 252 -15.77 5.49 14.88
N ALA A 253 -14.51 5.52 14.42
CA ALA A 253 -13.54 6.52 14.85
C ALA A 253 -13.92 7.95 14.48
N THR A 254 -14.40 8.21 13.25
CA THR A 254 -14.70 9.57 12.80
C THR A 254 -15.95 10.15 13.46
N VAL A 255 -16.99 9.35 13.67
CA VAL A 255 -18.28 9.81 14.22
C VAL A 255 -18.22 9.87 15.74
N PHE A 256 -17.81 8.79 16.40
CA PHE A 256 -17.78 8.76 17.87
C PHE A 256 -16.57 9.52 18.44
N GLY A 257 -15.53 9.76 17.64
CA GLY A 257 -14.35 10.53 18.02
C GLY A 257 -14.44 12.03 17.72
N MET A 258 -15.50 12.52 17.07
CA MET A 258 -15.60 13.91 16.58
C MET A 258 -15.38 14.99 17.65
N GLY A 259 -15.71 14.69 18.92
CA GLY A 259 -15.57 15.62 20.05
C GLY A 259 -14.29 15.47 20.88
N SER A 260 -13.42 14.51 20.59
CA SER A 260 -12.20 14.27 21.39
C SER A 260 -11.13 13.54 20.58
N ASP A 261 -9.97 14.18 20.42
CA ASP A 261 -8.81 13.59 19.76
C ASP A 261 -8.36 12.30 20.46
N THR A 262 -8.43 12.24 21.78
CA THR A 262 -8.15 11.03 22.55
C THR A 262 -9.11 9.90 22.21
N VAL A 263 -10.42 10.15 22.19
CA VAL A 263 -11.42 9.13 21.86
C VAL A 263 -11.25 8.67 20.42
N ARG A 264 -11.05 9.61 19.48
CA ARG A 264 -10.79 9.31 18.08
C ARG A 264 -9.55 8.43 17.90
N GLY A 265 -8.45 8.76 18.58
CA GLY A 265 -7.23 7.97 18.55
C GLY A 265 -7.42 6.55 19.10
N VAL A 266 -8.13 6.41 20.23
CA VAL A 266 -8.46 5.09 20.81
C VAL A 266 -9.30 4.26 19.85
N LEU A 267 -10.27 4.86 19.17
CA LEU A 267 -11.13 4.15 18.23
C LEU A 267 -10.38 3.71 16.97
N TYR A 268 -9.53 4.57 16.40
CA TYR A 268 -8.64 4.19 15.31
C TYR A 268 -7.72 3.03 15.71
N ALA A 269 -7.08 3.12 16.88
CA ALA A 269 -6.25 2.04 17.41
C ALA A 269 -7.07 0.75 17.60
N ALA A 270 -8.31 0.83 18.09
CA ALA A 270 -9.19 -0.32 18.26
C ALA A 270 -9.57 -0.99 16.92
N GLU A 271 -9.83 -0.21 15.87
CA GLU A 271 -10.08 -0.71 14.51
C GLU A 271 -8.87 -1.51 13.99
N LEU A 272 -7.66 -0.96 14.15
CA LEU A 272 -6.43 -1.63 13.75
C LEU A 272 -6.16 -2.90 14.58
N VAL A 273 -6.42 -2.85 15.89
CA VAL A 273 -6.33 -4.03 16.76
C VAL A 273 -7.32 -5.11 16.31
N ALA A 274 -8.55 -4.74 15.94
CA ALA A 274 -9.53 -5.70 15.44
C ALA A 274 -9.04 -6.40 14.15
N VAL A 275 -8.50 -5.64 13.19
CA VAL A 275 -7.86 -6.18 11.98
C VAL A 275 -6.72 -7.14 12.34
N THR A 276 -5.86 -6.75 13.27
CA THR A 276 -4.69 -7.52 13.71
C THR A 276 -5.09 -8.84 14.39
N VAL A 277 -6.02 -8.80 15.34
CA VAL A 277 -6.48 -9.97 16.11
C VAL A 277 -7.18 -10.99 15.21
N VAL A 278 -7.76 -10.56 14.08
CA VAL A 278 -8.32 -11.46 13.07
C VAL A 278 -7.22 -11.98 12.13
N ALA A 279 -6.38 -11.10 11.58
CA ALA A 279 -5.41 -11.47 10.55
C ALA A 279 -4.31 -12.41 11.06
N VAL A 280 -3.73 -12.12 12.22
CA VAL A 280 -2.57 -12.88 12.74
C VAL A 280 -2.89 -14.36 12.96
N PRO A 281 -3.96 -14.76 13.67
CA PRO A 281 -4.29 -16.17 13.85
C PRO A 281 -4.59 -16.89 12.53
N LEU A 282 -5.22 -16.21 11.57
CA LEU A 282 -5.53 -16.79 10.26
C LEU A 282 -4.25 -17.07 9.45
N LEU A 283 -3.35 -16.10 9.38
CA LEU A 283 -2.07 -16.22 8.68
C LEU A 283 -1.20 -17.33 9.31
N VAL A 284 -1.07 -17.34 10.64
CA VAL A 284 -0.27 -18.35 11.36
C VAL A 284 -0.85 -19.76 11.19
N LYS A 285 -2.16 -19.92 11.37
CA LYS A 285 -2.84 -21.22 11.22
C LYS A 285 -2.70 -21.76 9.80
N GLN A 286 -2.80 -20.88 8.82
CA GLN A 286 -2.71 -21.27 7.42
C GLN A 286 -1.28 -21.60 7.01
N TRP A 287 -0.30 -20.80 7.44
CA TRP A 287 1.12 -21.10 7.24
C TRP A 287 1.50 -22.46 7.84
N SER A 288 1.07 -22.73 9.08
CA SER A 288 1.31 -24.01 9.75
C SER A 288 0.73 -25.19 8.96
N ARG A 289 -0.51 -25.08 8.47
CA ARG A 289 -1.17 -26.11 7.64
C ARG A 289 -0.44 -26.37 6.31
N LEU A 290 -0.02 -25.32 5.63
CA LEU A 290 0.73 -25.45 4.37
C LEU A 290 2.07 -26.15 4.61
N ARG A 291 2.76 -25.82 5.70
CA ARG A 291 4.01 -26.48 6.09
C ARG A 291 3.84 -27.95 6.46
N SER A 292 2.76 -28.32 7.14
CA SER A 292 2.50 -29.72 7.49
C SER A 292 2.04 -30.58 6.33
N ARG A 293 1.92 -30.04 5.09
CA ARG A 293 1.35 -30.73 3.91
C ARG A 293 -0.04 -31.32 4.14
N THR A 294 -0.77 -30.78 5.11
CA THR A 294 -2.16 -31.16 5.42
C THR A 294 -3.17 -30.26 4.71
N SER A 295 -2.71 -29.48 3.74
CA SER A 295 -3.55 -28.52 3.01
C SER A 295 -4.01 -29.11 1.69
N ASP A 296 -5.32 -29.09 1.49
CA ASP A 296 -5.97 -29.43 0.20
C ASP A 296 -5.99 -28.23 -0.76
N VAL A 297 -5.37 -27.10 -0.40
CA VAL A 297 -5.35 -25.89 -1.23
C VAL A 297 -4.24 -26.04 -2.28
N PRO A 298 -4.53 -25.88 -3.58
CA PRO A 298 -3.50 -25.96 -4.61
C PRO A 298 -2.39 -24.93 -4.38
N ALA A 299 -1.15 -25.39 -4.44
CA ALA A 299 0.02 -24.54 -4.20
C ALA A 299 0.08 -23.40 -5.23
N TYR A 300 0.40 -22.19 -4.75
CA TYR A 300 0.56 -21.00 -5.57
C TYR A 300 1.84 -20.27 -5.15
N SER A 301 2.61 -19.82 -6.13
CA SER A 301 3.86 -19.10 -5.91
C SER A 301 3.96 -17.92 -6.86
N ASN A 302 4.58 -16.85 -6.37
CA ASN A 302 4.86 -15.64 -7.12
C ASN A 302 6.28 -15.17 -6.77
N ASP A 303 7.25 -15.51 -7.62
CA ASP A 303 8.66 -15.23 -7.33
C ASP A 303 8.98 -13.74 -7.43
N PHE A 304 8.30 -12.99 -8.30
CA PHE A 304 8.42 -11.53 -8.37
C PHE A 304 8.11 -10.91 -7.01
N VAL A 305 6.94 -11.20 -6.43
CA VAL A 305 6.53 -10.61 -5.15
C VAL A 305 7.45 -11.02 -4.01
N ARG A 306 7.90 -12.28 -3.98
CA ARG A 306 8.85 -12.75 -2.97
C ARG A 306 10.16 -11.96 -3.00
N ILE A 307 10.75 -11.83 -4.18
CA ILE A 307 12.03 -11.15 -4.36
C ILE A 307 11.86 -9.65 -4.11
N TYR A 308 10.84 -9.03 -4.69
CA TYR A 308 10.65 -7.59 -4.59
C TYR A 308 10.26 -7.14 -3.17
N ALA A 309 9.50 -7.96 -2.43
CA ALA A 309 9.23 -7.68 -1.02
C ALA A 309 10.52 -7.70 -0.18
N VAL A 310 11.46 -8.63 -0.44
CA VAL A 310 12.78 -8.62 0.20
C VAL A 310 13.57 -7.37 -0.19
N VAL A 311 13.60 -7.01 -1.47
CA VAL A 311 14.29 -5.79 -1.95
C VAL A 311 13.73 -4.55 -1.27
N TYR A 312 12.41 -4.40 -1.21
CA TYR A 312 11.76 -3.29 -0.51
C TYR A 312 12.17 -3.21 0.96
N LEU A 313 12.10 -4.33 1.69
CA LEU A 313 12.48 -4.37 3.11
C LEU A 313 13.96 -4.06 3.33
N VAL A 314 14.85 -4.51 2.44
CA VAL A 314 16.29 -4.22 2.51
C VAL A 314 16.55 -2.73 2.25
N VAL A 315 15.94 -2.14 1.22
CA VAL A 315 16.09 -0.71 0.91
C VAL A 315 15.55 0.14 2.06
N MET A 316 14.33 -0.13 2.53
CA MET A 316 13.73 0.61 3.64
C MET A 316 14.53 0.43 4.94
N GLY A 317 15.04 -0.77 5.20
CA GLY A 317 15.94 -1.01 6.33
C GLY A 317 17.23 -0.18 6.22
N GLY A 318 17.81 -0.09 5.03
CA GLY A 318 18.97 0.77 4.78
C GLY A 318 18.69 2.25 5.00
N LEU A 319 17.53 2.74 4.55
CA LEU A 319 17.09 4.12 4.75
C LEU A 319 16.86 4.43 6.24
N TRP A 320 16.18 3.53 6.97
CA TRP A 320 16.05 3.64 8.42
C TRP A 320 17.40 3.67 9.13
N LEU A 321 18.32 2.77 8.80
CA LEU A 321 19.66 2.74 9.37
C LEU A 321 20.42 4.05 9.14
N SER A 322 20.25 4.67 7.96
CA SER A 322 20.87 5.96 7.66
C SER A 322 20.27 7.13 8.46
N ALA A 323 19.01 7.01 8.88
CA ALA A 323 18.28 8.02 9.65
C ALA A 323 18.44 7.86 11.18
N LEU A 324 18.94 6.71 11.65
CA LEU A 324 19.10 6.43 13.09
C LEU A 324 19.97 7.44 13.86
N PRO A 325 21.09 7.96 13.32
CA PRO A 325 21.88 8.96 14.04
C PRO A 325 21.06 10.20 14.42
N ASP A 326 20.32 10.76 13.46
CA ASP A 326 19.46 11.92 13.69
C ASP A 326 18.25 11.57 14.57
N PHE A 327 17.71 10.35 14.43
CA PHE A 327 16.65 9.85 15.29
C PHE A 327 17.07 9.82 16.77
N PHE A 328 18.26 9.29 17.07
CA PHE A 328 18.76 9.24 18.46
C PHE A 328 19.26 10.59 18.97
N GLY A 329 19.59 11.51 18.06
CA GLY A 329 19.94 12.90 18.38
C GLY A 329 18.73 13.82 18.56
N ALA A 330 17.52 13.35 18.24
CA ALA A 330 16.31 14.15 18.31
C ALA A 330 15.94 14.54 19.75
N VAL A 331 15.42 15.75 19.91
CA VAL A 331 14.93 16.29 21.18
C VAL A 331 13.44 16.59 21.00
N ASP A 332 12.62 16.13 21.95
CA ASP A 332 11.16 16.29 21.92
C ASP A 332 10.51 15.83 20.60
N GLY A 333 11.05 14.76 20.00
CA GLY A 333 10.53 14.16 18.78
C GLY A 333 10.94 14.88 17.48
N VAL A 334 11.90 15.80 17.53
CA VAL A 334 12.36 16.57 16.37
C VAL A 334 13.88 16.50 16.23
N THR A 335 14.38 16.25 15.02
CA THR A 335 15.83 16.22 14.72
C THR A 335 16.45 17.62 14.82
N ALA A 336 17.78 17.70 14.79
CA ALA A 336 18.48 19.00 14.80
C ALA A 336 18.15 19.88 13.57
N ASN A 337 17.68 19.27 12.48
CA ASN A 337 17.28 19.95 11.25
C ASN A 337 15.81 20.38 11.23
N GLY A 338 15.06 20.09 12.31
CA GLY A 338 13.65 20.44 12.42
C GLY A 338 12.68 19.37 11.92
N ASP A 339 13.17 18.15 11.65
CA ASP A 339 12.35 17.09 11.05
C ASP A 339 11.70 16.24 12.14
N PRO A 340 10.37 16.02 12.11
CA PRO A 340 9.70 15.21 13.11
C PRO A 340 10.00 13.72 12.91
N ILE A 341 10.27 12.99 14.00
CA ILE A 341 10.60 11.56 13.97
C ILE A 341 9.35 10.69 14.19
N GLY A 342 9.28 9.55 13.51
CA GLY A 342 8.20 8.58 13.70
C GLY A 342 8.41 7.64 14.90
N ASN A 343 7.57 6.61 15.00
CA ASN A 343 7.65 5.64 16.09
C ASN A 343 8.56 4.45 15.76
N ILE A 344 9.76 4.40 16.35
CA ILE A 344 10.72 3.32 16.08
C ILE A 344 10.24 1.94 16.54
N TRP A 345 9.56 1.84 17.68
CA TRP A 345 9.09 0.56 18.21
C TRP A 345 8.00 -0.05 17.34
N TYR A 346 7.10 0.81 16.88
CA TYR A 346 6.06 0.45 15.93
C TYR A 346 6.64 0.02 14.59
N THR A 347 7.63 0.76 14.10
CA THR A 347 8.34 0.42 12.87
C THR A 347 9.05 -0.94 12.99
N ILE A 348 9.71 -1.22 14.12
CA ILE A 348 10.33 -2.54 14.39
C ILE A 348 9.27 -3.65 14.35
N ALA A 349 8.10 -3.44 14.96
CA ALA A 349 7.01 -4.40 14.91
C ALA A 349 6.50 -4.61 13.46
N CYS A 350 6.38 -3.54 12.68
CA CYS A 350 6.00 -3.60 11.27
C CYS A 350 7.03 -4.37 10.42
N PHE A 351 8.33 -4.12 10.60
CA PHE A 351 9.41 -4.91 9.99
C PHE A 351 9.29 -6.39 10.37
N ALA A 352 9.10 -6.71 11.66
CA ALA A 352 8.99 -8.09 12.12
C ALA A 352 7.80 -8.81 11.45
N VAL A 353 6.64 -8.16 11.36
CA VAL A 353 5.45 -8.70 10.69
C VAL A 353 5.69 -8.88 9.19
N ALA A 354 6.24 -7.86 8.52
CA ALA A 354 6.50 -7.90 7.08
C ALA A 354 7.50 -9.01 6.73
N ILE A 355 8.62 -9.10 7.47
CA ILE A 355 9.62 -10.16 7.33
C ILE A 355 9.00 -11.54 7.58
N ALA A 356 8.18 -11.69 8.62
CA ALA A 356 7.51 -12.96 8.91
C ALA A 356 6.55 -13.39 7.78
N CYS A 357 5.78 -12.45 7.22
CA CYS A 357 4.89 -12.72 6.08
C CYS A 357 5.68 -13.16 4.84
N VAL A 358 6.79 -12.48 4.54
CA VAL A 358 7.67 -12.83 3.41
C VAL A 358 8.31 -14.20 3.64
N ALA A 359 8.93 -14.43 4.80
CA ALA A 359 9.55 -15.69 5.17
C ALA A 359 8.56 -16.87 5.15
N ALA A 360 7.32 -16.64 5.56
CA ALA A 360 6.25 -17.64 5.47
C ALA A 360 6.07 -18.15 4.03
N THR A 361 6.14 -17.28 3.02
CA THR A 361 6.02 -17.70 1.62
C THR A 361 7.21 -18.53 1.11
N PHE A 362 8.41 -18.33 1.66
CA PHE A 362 9.59 -19.14 1.31
C PHE A 362 9.60 -20.51 1.98
N THR A 363 8.86 -20.69 3.08
CA THR A 363 8.88 -21.92 3.88
C THR A 363 7.73 -22.90 3.55
N VAL A 364 6.78 -22.50 2.72
CA VAL A 364 5.67 -23.37 2.27
C VAL A 364 6.02 -24.14 0.98
N PRO A 365 5.47 -25.35 0.78
CA PRO A 365 5.73 -26.15 -0.43
C PRO A 365 5.40 -25.41 -1.72
N ARG A 366 6.24 -25.56 -2.74
CA ARG A 366 6.05 -25.01 -4.09
C ARG A 366 5.38 -26.02 -5.02
N PRO A 367 4.65 -25.57 -6.05
CA PRO A 367 4.27 -26.45 -7.15
C PRO A 367 5.55 -27.03 -7.78
N THR A 368 5.70 -28.35 -7.76
CA THR A 368 6.77 -29.02 -8.52
C THR A 368 6.40 -28.97 -9.99
N ALA A 369 7.28 -28.41 -10.83
CA ALA A 369 7.09 -28.28 -12.27
C ALA A 369 7.06 -29.62 -13.05
N ASP A 370 7.10 -30.77 -12.36
CA ASP A 370 7.62 -32.04 -12.91
C ASP A 370 6.64 -33.24 -12.78
N ARG A 371 5.33 -33.01 -12.79
CA ARG A 371 4.32 -34.11 -12.78
C ARG A 371 3.41 -34.21 -14.00
N ASP A 372 3.55 -33.32 -14.98
CA ASP A 372 2.76 -33.37 -16.23
C ASP A 372 3.48 -34.07 -17.39
N THR A 373 4.64 -34.70 -17.17
CA THR A 373 5.42 -35.40 -18.21
C THR A 373 5.45 -36.93 -18.07
N ALA A 374 4.75 -37.52 -17.09
CA ALA A 374 4.58 -38.97 -17.08
C ALA A 374 3.51 -39.36 -18.11
N PRO A 375 3.84 -40.11 -19.18
CA PRO A 375 2.82 -40.66 -20.06
C PRO A 375 1.93 -41.57 -19.23
N ASP A 376 0.63 -41.37 -19.37
CA ASP A 376 -0.43 -42.27 -18.89
C ASP A 376 -0.21 -43.65 -19.53
N GLU A 377 0.59 -44.52 -18.88
CA GLU A 377 0.65 -45.95 -19.21
C GLU A 377 -0.70 -46.57 -18.86
N ARG A 378 -1.66 -46.40 -19.76
CA ARG A 378 -2.87 -47.22 -19.75
C ARG A 378 -2.46 -48.64 -20.11
N PRO A 379 -2.80 -49.64 -19.29
CA PRO A 379 -2.66 -51.03 -19.69
C PRO A 379 -3.58 -51.26 -20.89
N VAL A 380 -3.01 -51.63 -22.03
CA VAL A 380 -3.77 -52.15 -23.16
C VAL A 380 -4.39 -53.47 -22.70
N THR A 381 -5.68 -53.43 -22.39
CA THR A 381 -6.49 -54.63 -22.22
C THR A 381 -6.61 -55.32 -23.57
N ASN A 382 -5.82 -56.36 -23.79
CA ASN A 382 -6.09 -57.32 -24.86
C ASN A 382 -7.31 -58.15 -24.46
N SER A 383 -8.41 -57.95 -25.18
CA SER A 383 -9.60 -58.79 -25.14
C SER A 383 -9.69 -59.53 -26.47
N ALA A 384 -9.67 -60.86 -26.37
CA ALA A 384 -10.11 -61.91 -27.32
C ALA A 384 -9.47 -61.98 -28.71
#